data_AF-A0A0N4UVF5-F1
#
_entry.id   AF-A0A0N4UVF5-F1
#
_cell.length_a   1.000
_cell.length_b   1.000
_cell.length_c   1.000
_cell.angle_alpha   90.00
_cell.angle_beta   90.00
_cell.angle_gamma   90.00
#
_symmetry.space_group_name_H-M   'P 1'
#
loop_
_entity.id
_entity.type
_entity.pdbx_description
1 polymer ?
#
loop_
_entity_poly.entity_id
_entity_poly.type
_entity_poly.pdbx_seq_one_letter_code
_entity_poly.pdbx_strand_id
1 'polypeptide(L)'
;MQKRTFHLTAPNTTDYKCFISNRNSLRKAFELWESASSLRFVEKPDDEKTDVEISFARKVHGDKMPFDGKYGIIAHAFYPTDGHLHFDADEMWTFNSNQGINFYQTAVHEIGHLIGLEHSTDERAVMYPANKPYSAAFTLADDDIRGVRKLYSTFPNINVNINNINKSQNIEQHNETV
;
A
#
# COMPACT_ATOMS: atom_id res chain seq x y z
N MET A 1 -8.68 0.10 -14.11
CA MET A 1 -8.84 -0.17 -12.66
C MET A 1 -8.32 -1.57 -12.42
N GLN A 2 -7.25 -1.70 -11.62
CA GLN A 2 -6.64 -3.01 -11.33
C GLN A 2 -7.17 -3.50 -9.98
N LYS A 3 -7.87 -4.63 -10.00
CA LYS A 3 -8.46 -5.23 -8.80
C LYS A 3 -7.50 -6.28 -8.24
N ARG A 4 -7.29 -6.27 -6.93
CA ARG A 4 -6.55 -7.27 -6.16
C ARG A 4 -7.39 -7.75 -4.98
N THR A 5 -7.12 -8.94 -4.48
CA THR A 5 -7.76 -9.49 -3.28
C THR A 5 -6.78 -9.61 -2.12
N PHE A 6 -7.28 -9.52 -0.89
CA PHE A 6 -6.47 -9.76 0.30
C PHE A 6 -7.24 -10.53 1.36
N HIS A 7 -6.53 -11.23 2.24
CA HIS A 7 -7.10 -11.76 3.47
C HIS A 7 -6.12 -11.52 4.64
N LEU A 8 -6.65 -11.38 5.85
CA LEU A 8 -5.86 -11.46 7.08
C LEU A 8 -6.08 -12.84 7.68
N THR A 9 -5.01 -13.60 7.86
CA THR A 9 -5.06 -14.92 8.49
C THR A 9 -5.59 -14.80 9.92
N ALA A 10 -6.71 -15.46 10.23
CA ALA A 10 -7.22 -15.50 11.59
C ALA A 10 -6.20 -16.13 12.55
N PRO A 11 -6.02 -15.56 13.75
CA PRO A 11 -5.19 -16.19 14.77
C PRO A 11 -5.87 -17.47 15.26
N ASN A 12 -5.07 -18.48 15.60
CA ASN A 12 -5.54 -19.69 16.31
C ASN A 12 -5.91 -19.41 17.78
N THR A 13 -6.13 -18.15 18.17
CA THR A 13 -6.33 -17.71 19.55
C THR A 13 -7.64 -16.95 19.72
N THR A 14 -8.07 -16.78 20.97
CA THR A 14 -9.37 -16.21 21.35
C THR A 14 -9.42 -14.66 21.40
N ASP A 15 -8.34 -13.95 21.03
CA ASP A 15 -8.36 -12.47 21.03
C ASP A 15 -9.02 -11.89 19.77
N TYR A 16 -10.33 -12.13 19.68
CA TYR A 16 -11.16 -11.66 18.57
C TYR A 16 -11.23 -10.13 18.49
N LYS A 17 -11.08 -9.41 19.62
CA LYS A 17 -11.10 -7.94 19.63
C LYS A 17 -9.87 -7.38 18.92
N CYS A 18 -8.69 -7.91 19.23
CA CYS A 18 -7.46 -7.53 18.53
C CYS A 18 -7.57 -7.84 17.03
N PHE A 19 -8.06 -9.03 16.68
CA PHE A 19 -8.27 -9.42 15.28
C PHE A 19 -9.17 -8.46 14.50
N ILE A 20 -10.31 -8.05 15.06
CA ILE A 20 -11.21 -7.09 14.41
C ILE A 20 -10.55 -5.71 14.25
N SER A 21 -9.80 -5.24 15.25
CA SER A 21 -9.08 -3.97 15.16
C SER A 21 -7.97 -4.02 14.08
N ASN A 22 -7.26 -5.14 13.95
CA ASN A 22 -6.27 -5.36 12.91
C ASN A 22 -6.93 -5.33 11.53
N ARG A 23 -8.00 -6.11 11.36
CA ARG A 23 -8.78 -6.17 10.13
C ARG A 23 -9.30 -4.80 9.69
N ASN A 24 -9.86 -4.02 10.62
CA ASN A 24 -10.35 -2.68 10.35
C ASN A 24 -9.21 -1.71 9.97
N SER A 25 -8.04 -1.85 10.59
CA SER A 25 -6.88 -1.02 10.27
C SER A 25 -6.33 -1.33 8.88
N LEU A 26 -6.28 -2.61 8.49
CA LEU A 26 -5.89 -3.03 7.15
C LEU A 26 -6.83 -2.50 6.08
N ARG A 27 -8.16 -2.59 6.30
CA ARG A 27 -9.15 -2.02 5.37
C ARG A 27 -8.90 -0.54 5.13
N LYS A 28 -8.72 0.24 6.20
CA LYS A 28 -8.39 1.68 6.11
C LYS A 28 -7.08 1.93 5.38
N ALA A 29 -6.08 1.07 5.60
CA ALA A 29 -4.78 1.22 4.96
C ALA A 29 -4.86 0.98 3.45
N PHE A 30 -5.59 -0.05 3.01
CA PHE A 30 -5.88 -0.26 1.59
C PHE A 30 -6.71 0.89 1.00
N GLU A 31 -7.78 1.31 1.67
CA GLU A 31 -8.62 2.45 1.24
C GLU A 31 -7.81 3.73 1.02
N LEU A 32 -6.82 3.99 1.88
CA LEU A 32 -5.93 5.15 1.74
C LEU A 32 -5.13 5.09 0.43
N TRP A 33 -4.56 3.94 0.07
CA TRP A 33 -3.87 3.75 -1.21
C TRP A 33 -4.80 3.76 -2.42
N GLU A 34 -6.03 3.23 -2.29
CA GLU A 34 -7.06 3.31 -3.33
C GLU A 34 -7.48 4.74 -3.64
N SER A 35 -7.51 5.61 -2.63
CA SER A 35 -7.90 7.02 -2.78
C SER A 35 -6.91 7.81 -3.66
N ALA A 36 -5.65 7.36 -3.72
CA ALA A 36 -4.59 8.02 -4.47
C ALA A 36 -4.33 7.38 -5.86
N SER A 37 -4.93 6.23 -6.17
CA SER A 37 -4.57 5.38 -7.31
C SER A 37 -5.78 4.74 -8.04
N SER A 38 -5.52 3.99 -9.12
CA SER A 38 -6.55 3.18 -9.79
C SER A 38 -6.66 1.73 -9.28
N LEU A 39 -5.98 1.42 -8.18
CA LEU A 39 -6.05 0.12 -7.50
C LEU A 39 -7.38 -0.05 -6.77
N ARG A 40 -7.85 -1.29 -6.66
CA ARG A 40 -8.94 -1.68 -5.76
C ARG A 40 -8.60 -2.98 -5.07
N PHE A 41 -8.81 -3.04 -3.77
CA PHE A 41 -8.58 -4.19 -2.91
C PHE A 41 -9.91 -4.73 -2.41
N VAL A 42 -10.09 -6.03 -2.53
CA VAL A 42 -11.27 -6.71 -2.03
C VAL A 42 -10.86 -7.75 -1.02
N GLU A 43 -11.29 -7.55 0.21
CA GLU A 43 -11.09 -8.53 1.25
C GLU A 43 -11.90 -9.80 0.96
N LYS A 44 -11.27 -10.96 1.12
CA LYS A 44 -11.89 -12.27 0.95
C LYS A 44 -11.94 -13.05 2.27
N PRO A 45 -12.81 -14.07 2.36
CA PRO A 45 -12.77 -15.05 3.44
C PRO A 45 -11.42 -15.77 3.52
N ASP A 46 -11.06 -16.24 4.72
CA ASP A 46 -9.76 -16.85 5.04
C ASP A 46 -9.47 -18.17 4.30
N ASP A 47 -10.50 -18.82 3.74
CA ASP A 47 -10.39 -20.08 3.00
C ASP A 47 -10.26 -19.87 1.47
N GLU A 48 -10.29 -18.62 1.00
CA GLU A 48 -10.06 -18.27 -0.40
C GLU A 48 -8.59 -17.86 -0.64
N LYS A 49 -8.01 -18.34 -1.73
CA LYS A 49 -6.72 -17.84 -2.22
C LYS A 49 -6.84 -16.37 -2.65
N THR A 50 -5.91 -15.53 -2.23
CA THR A 50 -5.88 -14.10 -2.57
C THR A 50 -4.57 -13.69 -3.25
N ASP A 51 -4.55 -12.47 -3.82
CA ASP A 51 -3.32 -11.87 -4.33
C ASP A 51 -2.39 -11.41 -3.21
N VAL A 52 -2.94 -11.20 -2.02
CA VAL A 52 -2.24 -10.67 -0.85
C VAL A 52 -2.62 -11.48 0.39
N GLU A 53 -1.63 -12.11 1.01
CA GLU A 53 -1.78 -12.90 2.23
C GLU A 53 -1.13 -12.16 3.39
N ILE A 54 -1.93 -11.83 4.41
CA ILE A 54 -1.47 -11.04 5.55
C ILE A 54 -1.48 -11.92 6.80
N SER A 55 -0.39 -11.93 7.55
CA SER A 55 -0.30 -12.73 8.78
C SER A 55 0.55 -12.05 9.86
N PHE A 56 0.37 -12.55 11.09
CA PHE A 56 1.25 -12.23 12.21
C PHE A 56 2.14 -13.45 12.47
N ALA A 57 3.44 -13.25 12.53
CA ALA A 57 4.40 -14.33 12.67
C ALA A 57 5.46 -14.00 13.73
N ARG A 58 6.26 -14.98 14.15
CA ARG A 58 7.36 -14.78 15.11
C ARG A 58 8.61 -15.45 14.59
N LYS A 59 9.76 -14.80 14.78
CA LYS A 59 11.08 -15.39 14.53
C LYS A 59 11.16 -16.05 13.16
N VAL A 60 11.56 -17.32 13.06
CA VAL A 60 11.56 -18.08 11.80
C VAL A 60 10.13 -18.51 11.47
N HIS A 61 9.61 -18.08 10.32
CA HIS A 61 8.19 -18.25 9.98
C HIS A 61 7.92 -18.61 8.51
N GLY A 62 8.82 -19.37 7.89
CA GLY A 62 8.56 -19.99 6.58
C GLY A 62 9.09 -19.23 5.37
N ASP A 63 9.57 -18.00 5.56
CA ASP A 63 10.36 -17.26 4.57
C ASP A 63 11.85 -17.15 4.99
N LYS A 64 12.64 -16.39 4.21
CA LYS A 64 14.07 -16.17 4.44
C LYS A 64 14.37 -14.94 5.30
N MET A 65 13.35 -14.29 5.87
CA MET A 65 13.43 -13.03 6.61
C MET A 65 12.88 -13.23 8.03
N PRO A 66 13.60 -13.94 8.92
CA PRO A 66 13.11 -14.15 10.27
C PRO A 66 13.00 -12.82 11.03
N PHE A 67 11.95 -12.68 11.85
CA PHE A 67 11.85 -11.58 12.80
C PHE A 67 12.84 -11.75 13.98
N ASP A 68 13.16 -10.65 14.65
CA ASP A 68 14.12 -10.59 15.75
C ASP A 68 13.48 -10.43 17.14
N GLY A 69 12.15 -10.32 17.21
CA GLY A 69 11.39 -10.20 18.44
C GLY A 69 10.96 -8.76 18.68
N LYS A 70 10.97 -8.29 19.93
CA LYS A 70 10.56 -6.92 20.21
C LYS A 70 11.55 -5.90 19.61
N TYR A 71 10.99 -4.88 18.98
CA TYR A 71 11.70 -3.85 18.22
C TYR A 71 12.41 -4.41 16.98
N GLY A 72 13.31 -3.64 16.38
CA GLY A 72 14.06 -4.12 15.21
C GLY A 72 13.18 -4.24 13.98
N ILE A 73 13.03 -5.45 13.44
CA ILE A 73 12.21 -5.72 12.24
C ILE A 73 10.76 -5.93 12.66
N ILE A 74 9.97 -4.87 12.52
CA ILE A 74 8.59 -4.83 13.04
C ILE A 74 7.58 -5.47 12.08
N ALA A 75 7.88 -5.46 10.77
CA ALA A 75 7.07 -6.00 9.70
C ALA A 75 7.91 -6.10 8.41
N HIS A 76 7.43 -6.86 7.44
CA HIS A 76 7.91 -6.79 6.06
C HIS A 76 6.80 -7.16 5.07
N ALA A 77 6.89 -6.59 3.87
CA ALA A 77 6.11 -6.99 2.72
C ALA A 77 7.01 -7.42 1.56
N PHE A 78 6.54 -8.39 0.80
CA PHE A 78 7.17 -8.76 -0.46
C PHE A 78 6.52 -7.99 -1.61
N TYR A 79 7.36 -7.63 -2.59
CA TYR A 79 6.97 -6.92 -3.79
C TYR A 79 5.81 -7.62 -4.53
N PRO A 80 5.06 -6.89 -5.39
CA PRO A 80 3.71 -7.23 -5.86
C PRO A 80 3.43 -8.66 -6.34
N THR A 81 4.43 -9.40 -6.79
CA THR A 81 4.27 -10.75 -7.35
C THR A 81 4.21 -11.86 -6.31
N ASP A 82 4.74 -11.62 -5.12
CA ASP A 82 4.80 -12.62 -4.06
C ASP A 82 3.57 -12.55 -3.14
N GLY A 83 3.17 -11.33 -2.76
CA GLY A 83 1.88 -11.09 -2.12
C GLY A 83 1.85 -11.32 -0.61
N HIS A 84 2.95 -11.72 0.05
CA HIS A 84 2.95 -11.87 1.50
C HIS A 84 3.28 -10.56 2.23
N LEU A 85 2.56 -10.32 3.32
CA LEU A 85 2.82 -9.23 4.26
C LEU A 85 2.76 -9.78 5.68
N HIS A 86 3.89 -9.68 6.39
CA HIS A 86 4.05 -10.23 7.74
C HIS A 86 4.26 -9.10 8.75
N PHE A 87 3.61 -9.22 9.91
CA PHE A 87 3.85 -8.39 11.08
C PHE A 87 4.46 -9.23 12.19
N ASP A 88 5.44 -8.70 12.93
CA ASP A 88 6.00 -9.43 14.06
C ASP A 88 4.98 -9.47 15.22
N ALA A 89 4.58 -10.67 15.63
CA ALA A 89 3.66 -10.89 16.73
C ALA A 89 4.32 -10.71 18.12
N ASP A 90 5.65 -10.59 18.20
CA ASP A 90 6.37 -10.21 19.42
C ASP A 90 6.20 -8.72 19.76
N GLU A 91 5.76 -7.91 18.80
CA GLU A 91 5.59 -6.46 18.98
C GLU A 91 4.36 -6.05 19.77
N MET A 92 4.49 -4.91 20.45
CA MET A 92 3.36 -4.29 21.14
C MET A 92 2.59 -3.36 20.18
N TRP A 93 1.69 -3.97 19.41
CA TRP A 93 0.82 -3.27 18.48
C TRP A 93 -0.21 -2.39 19.20
N THR A 94 -0.31 -1.14 18.76
CA THR A 94 -1.29 -0.17 19.24
C THR A 94 -2.07 0.41 18.06
N PHE A 95 -3.26 0.95 18.35
CA PHE A 95 -4.12 1.56 17.31
C PHE A 95 -4.15 3.08 17.42
N ASN A 96 -4.14 3.63 18.64
CA ASN A 96 -4.27 5.07 18.90
C ASN A 96 -3.37 5.50 20.08
N SER A 97 -2.14 4.99 20.18
CA SER A 97 -1.26 5.25 21.31
C SER A 97 0.21 5.32 20.90
N ASN A 98 0.98 6.20 21.55
CA ASN A 98 2.43 6.30 21.44
C ASN A 98 3.18 5.30 22.33
N GLN A 99 2.48 4.49 23.13
CA GLN A 99 3.14 3.56 24.05
C GLN A 99 3.71 2.32 23.36
N GLY A 100 3.41 2.10 22.08
CA GLY A 100 3.91 0.97 21.27
C GLY A 100 3.93 1.35 19.79
N ILE A 101 3.92 0.34 18.91
CA ILE A 101 4.01 0.54 17.46
C ILE A 101 2.61 0.66 16.88
N ASN A 102 2.36 1.72 16.11
CA ASN A 102 1.04 1.94 15.54
C ASN A 102 0.80 1.03 14.33
N PHE A 103 -0.11 0.06 14.49
CA PHE A 103 -0.39 -0.95 13.47
C PHE A 103 -0.89 -0.35 12.15
N TYR A 104 -1.76 0.67 12.20
CA TYR A 104 -2.28 1.31 10.98
C TYR A 104 -1.16 2.00 10.18
N GLN A 105 -0.32 2.79 10.84
CA GLN A 105 0.78 3.48 10.15
C GLN A 105 1.78 2.49 9.53
N THR A 106 2.14 1.43 10.26
CA THR A 106 3.01 0.36 9.74
C THR A 106 2.34 -0.37 8.57
N ALA A 107 1.06 -0.73 8.68
CA ALA A 107 0.33 -1.38 7.60
C ALA A 107 0.31 -0.53 6.31
N VAL A 108 0.12 0.79 6.41
CA VAL A 108 0.16 1.67 5.23
C VAL A 108 1.55 1.66 4.58
N HIS A 109 2.62 1.67 5.38
CA HIS A 109 3.99 1.57 4.88
C HIS A 109 4.24 0.24 4.14
N GLU A 110 3.95 -0.88 4.78
CA GLU A 110 4.17 -2.20 4.18
C GLU A 110 3.32 -2.44 2.93
N ILE A 111 2.07 -1.95 2.92
CA ILE A 111 1.23 -2.01 1.71
C ILE A 111 1.84 -1.18 0.58
N GLY A 112 2.57 -0.09 0.89
CA GLY A 112 3.33 0.67 -0.11
C GLY A 112 4.36 -0.20 -0.83
N HIS A 113 5.12 -1.02 -0.11
CA HIS A 113 6.03 -2.02 -0.71
C HIS A 113 5.28 -3.09 -1.51
N LEU A 114 4.18 -3.60 -0.95
CA LEU A 114 3.32 -4.59 -1.61
C LEU A 114 2.76 -4.09 -2.96
N ILE A 115 2.54 -2.78 -3.11
CA ILE A 115 2.12 -2.19 -4.39
C ILE A 115 3.29 -1.72 -5.25
N GLY A 116 4.53 -1.87 -4.81
CA GLY A 116 5.74 -1.65 -5.59
C GLY A 116 6.42 -0.30 -5.38
N LEU A 117 6.11 0.40 -4.27
CA LEU A 117 6.87 1.58 -3.87
C LEU A 117 8.13 1.16 -3.13
N GLU A 118 9.21 1.89 -3.40
CA GLU A 118 10.44 1.82 -2.60
C GLU A 118 10.41 2.87 -1.49
N HIS A 119 11.41 2.82 -0.61
CA HIS A 119 11.57 3.84 0.42
C HIS A 119 11.73 5.24 -0.18
N SER A 120 11.09 6.22 0.47
CA SER A 120 11.29 7.63 0.18
C SER A 120 12.41 8.21 1.05
N THR A 121 13.03 9.28 0.56
CA THR A 121 13.97 10.11 1.33
C THR A 121 13.30 11.31 2.00
N ASP A 122 12.01 11.57 1.71
CA ASP A 122 11.22 12.62 2.37
C ASP A 122 10.72 12.10 3.72
N GLU A 123 11.20 12.69 4.82
CA GLU A 123 10.81 12.32 6.19
C GLU A 123 9.31 12.45 6.47
N ARG A 124 8.56 13.18 5.63
CA ARG A 124 7.10 13.31 5.75
C ARG A 124 6.37 12.15 5.09
N ALA A 125 6.98 11.49 4.10
CA ALA A 125 6.40 10.39 3.34
C ALA A 125 6.13 9.18 4.22
N VAL A 126 5.03 8.48 3.95
CA VAL A 126 4.73 7.20 4.61
C VAL A 126 5.85 6.20 4.31
N MET A 127 6.39 6.20 3.10
CA MET A 127 7.49 5.31 2.69
C MET A 127 8.87 5.69 3.25
N TYR A 128 8.98 6.63 4.18
CA TYR A 128 10.24 6.91 4.87
C TYR A 128 10.61 5.73 5.80
N PRO A 129 11.86 5.19 5.78
CA PRO A 129 12.23 3.91 6.41
C PRO A 129 12.43 3.97 7.94
N ALA A 130 11.79 4.92 8.63
CA ALA A 130 11.92 5.06 10.08
C ALA A 130 10.56 4.95 10.77
N ASN A 131 10.57 4.31 11.94
CA ASN A 131 9.40 4.24 12.81
C ASN A 131 8.99 5.63 13.27
N LYS A 132 7.78 6.05 12.87
CA LYS A 132 7.21 7.34 13.26
C LYS A 132 6.34 7.18 14.51
N PRO A 133 6.30 8.20 15.40
CA PRO A 133 5.33 8.22 16.49
C PRO A 133 3.90 8.18 15.92
N TYR A 134 2.95 7.77 16.75
CA TYR A 134 1.54 7.80 16.38
C TYR A 134 1.10 9.24 16.10
N SER A 135 0.48 9.45 14.93
CA SER A 135 -0.17 10.69 14.54
C SER A 135 -1.64 10.47 14.24
N ALA A 136 -2.52 11.20 14.93
CA ALA A 136 -3.94 11.20 14.61
C ALA A 136 -4.26 11.85 13.25
N ALA A 137 -3.32 12.63 12.70
CA ALA A 137 -3.41 13.27 11.39
C ALA A 137 -2.61 12.53 10.30
N PHE A 138 -2.29 11.25 10.53
CA PHE A 138 -1.53 10.43 9.58
C PHE A 138 -2.24 10.31 8.23
N THR A 139 -1.50 10.61 7.15
CA THR A 139 -1.97 10.54 5.76
C THR A 139 -0.78 10.39 4.80
N LEU A 140 -1.06 10.09 3.53
CA LEU A 140 -0.06 10.06 2.47
C LEU A 140 0.53 11.45 2.23
N ALA A 141 1.85 11.54 2.07
CA ALA A 141 2.50 12.75 1.60
C ALA A 141 2.45 12.85 0.07
N ASP A 142 2.79 14.03 -0.45
CA ASP A 142 2.82 14.26 -1.89
C ASP A 142 3.75 13.30 -2.63
N ASP A 143 4.84 12.87 -2.00
CA ASP A 143 5.79 11.91 -2.59
C ASP A 143 5.18 10.52 -2.77
N ASP A 144 4.49 10.02 -1.73
CA ASP A 144 3.75 8.75 -1.79
C ASP A 144 2.70 8.77 -2.91
N ILE A 145 1.95 9.89 -3.02
CA ILE A 145 0.90 10.07 -4.01
C ILE A 145 1.48 10.10 -5.44
N ARG A 146 2.59 10.81 -5.67
CA ARG A 146 3.25 10.83 -6.98
C ARG A 146 3.79 9.45 -7.33
N GLY A 147 4.43 8.77 -6.37
CA GLY A 147 4.96 7.42 -6.54
C GLY A 147 3.89 6.44 -6.99
N VAL A 148 2.80 6.33 -6.23
CA VAL A 148 1.73 5.36 -6.54
C VAL A 148 1.03 5.67 -7.86
N ARG A 149 0.85 6.94 -8.22
CA ARG A 149 0.21 7.33 -9.50
C ARG A 149 1.09 7.06 -10.72
N LYS A 150 2.41 7.04 -10.56
CA LYS A 150 3.34 6.64 -11.62
C LYS A 150 3.19 5.15 -11.94
N LEU A 151 2.90 4.32 -10.93
CA LEU A 151 2.67 2.88 -11.10
C LEU A 151 1.22 2.57 -11.53
N TYR A 152 0.25 3.29 -10.97
CA TYR A 152 -1.18 3.02 -11.11
C TYR A 152 -1.96 4.31 -11.35
N SER A 153 -1.77 4.89 -12.52
CA SER A 153 -2.41 6.15 -12.90
C SER A 153 -3.94 6.07 -12.77
N THR A 154 -4.56 7.13 -12.25
CA THR A 154 -6.01 7.23 -12.01
C THR A 154 -6.81 7.46 -13.30
N PHE A 155 -6.13 7.80 -14.39
CA PHE A 155 -6.72 8.01 -15.70
C PHE A 155 -6.37 6.82 -16.61
N PRO A 156 -7.27 6.38 -17.51
CA PRO A 156 -6.86 5.50 -18.59
C PRO A 156 -5.70 6.17 -19.33
N ASN A 157 -4.64 5.42 -19.62
CA ASN A 157 -3.55 5.90 -20.47
C ASN A 157 -4.15 6.28 -21.82
N ILE A 158 -4.50 7.56 -21.98
CA ILE A 158 -4.83 8.08 -23.30
C ILE A 158 -3.48 8.13 -24.01
N ASN A 159 -3.24 7.14 -24.87
CA ASN A 159 -2.24 7.24 -25.91
C ASN A 159 -2.67 8.39 -26.83
N VAL A 160 -2.33 9.63 -26.43
CA VAL A 160 -2.47 10.78 -27.30
C VAL A 160 -1.48 10.55 -28.43
N ASN A 161 -1.97 10.11 -29.58
CA ASN A 161 -1.18 10.04 -30.79
C ASN A 161 -0.86 11.49 -31.21
N ILE A 162 0.26 12.00 -30.71
CA ILE A 162 0.78 13.36 -30.97
C ILE A 162 0.96 13.65 -32.46
N ASN A 163 0.96 12.63 -33.31
CA ASN A 163 1.00 12.79 -34.77
C ASN A 163 -0.31 13.31 -35.37
N ASN A 164 -1.45 13.20 -34.66
CA ASN A 164 -2.75 13.71 -35.15
C ASN A 164 -3.01 15.17 -34.76
N ILE A 165 -2.34 15.72 -33.74
CA ILE A 165 -2.53 17.11 -33.31
C ILE A 165 -1.88 18.09 -34.30
N ASN A 166 -0.77 17.68 -34.92
CA ASN A 166 -0.05 18.51 -35.90
C ASN A 166 -0.68 18.52 -37.30
N LYS A 167 -1.69 17.67 -37.56
CA LYS A 167 -2.41 17.64 -38.84
C LYS A 167 -3.59 18.61 -38.88
N SER A 168 -4.18 18.91 -37.72
CA SER A 168 -5.33 19.80 -37.60
C SER A 168 -4.96 21.29 -37.57
N GLN A 169 -3.67 21.64 -37.49
CA GLN A 169 -3.20 23.03 -37.49
C GLN A 169 -2.71 23.52 -38.86
N ASN A 170 -2.77 22.69 -39.92
CA ASN A 170 -2.26 23.04 -41.25
C ASN A 170 -3.35 23.18 -42.34
N ILE A 171 -4.62 23.36 -41.97
CA ILE A 171 -5.71 23.62 -42.93
C ILE A 171 -6.33 24.98 -42.64
N GLU A 172 -5.56 26.06 -42.76
CA GLU A 172 -6.15 27.41 -42.83
C GLU A 172 -5.24 28.46 -43.51
N GLN A 173 -4.31 28.04 -44.36
CA GLN A 173 -3.60 28.97 -45.24
C GLN A 173 -3.55 28.43 -46.67
N HIS A 174 -4.55 28.80 -47.47
CA HIS A 174 -4.41 29.33 -48.83
C HIS A 174 -5.76 29.18 -49.53
N ASN A 175 -6.47 30.29 -49.69
CA ASN A 175 -7.35 30.55 -50.83
C ASN A 175 -7.55 32.07 -50.92
N GLU A 176 -6.52 32.78 -51.41
CA GLU A 176 -6.68 34.09 -52.04
C GLU A 176 -6.15 34.02 -53.48
N THR A 177 -6.99 34.46 -54.42
CA THR A 177 -6.74 34.93 -55.80
C THR A 177 -6.23 33.94 -56.86
N VAL A 178 -7.06 33.69 -57.89
CA VAL A 178 -7.17 34.52 -59.12
C VAL A 178 -8.64 34.60 -59.54
#